data_AF-A0A075KIS2-F1
#
_entry.id   AF-A0A075KIS2-F1
#
_cell.length_a   1.000
_cell.length_b   1.000
_cell.length_c   1.000
_cell.angle_alpha   90.00
_cell.angle_beta   90.00
_cell.angle_gamma   90.00
#
_symmetry.space_group_name_H-M   'P 1'
#
loop_
_entity.id
_entity.type
_entity.pdbx_description
1 polymer ?
#
loop_
_entity_poly.entity_id
_entity_poly.type
_entity_poly.pdbx_seq_one_letter_code
_entity_poly.pdbx_strand_id
1 'polypeptide(L)'
;MITFDKTTINNILLEEGYSDEGEIDMIFYDLSIIDSSLQGVLDAYLTDRIILDEFNVEGLTINIIMDKFRCDFWNALGFLNTSISNHKLAKDLYNL
;
A
#
# COMPACT_ATOMS: atom_id res chain seq x y z
N MET A 1 -9.98 7.42 -6.28
CA MET A 1 -9.28 7.83 -5.04
C MET A 1 -9.94 7.10 -3.88
N ILE A 2 -9.13 6.54 -2.99
CA ILE A 2 -9.60 5.82 -1.81
C ILE A 2 -10.20 6.76 -0.75
N THR A 3 -11.00 6.18 0.14
CA THR A 3 -11.54 6.84 1.34
C THR A 3 -10.93 6.20 2.58
N PHE A 4 -10.53 7.02 3.54
CA PHE A 4 -9.93 6.55 4.79
C PHE A 4 -10.16 7.52 5.94
N ASP A 5 -10.16 6.99 7.16
CA ASP A 5 -10.18 7.80 8.38
C ASP A 5 -8.75 8.11 8.83
N LYS A 6 -8.41 9.41 8.84
CA LYS A 6 -7.06 9.86 9.20
C LYS A 6 -6.67 9.48 10.63
N THR A 7 -7.62 9.55 11.57
CA THR A 7 -7.35 9.25 12.98
C THR A 7 -6.97 7.78 13.15
N THR A 8 -7.72 6.89 12.50
CA THR A 8 -7.48 5.45 12.50
C THR A 8 -6.11 5.16 11.93
N ILE A 9 -5.80 5.64 10.72
CA ILE A 9 -4.49 5.42 10.10
C ILE A 9 -3.35 5.97 10.98
N ASN A 10 -3.50 7.18 11.53
CA ASN A 10 -2.47 7.75 12.39
C ASN A 10 -2.19 6.87 13.61
N ASN A 11 -3.22 6.33 14.25
CA ASN A 11 -3.03 5.41 15.39
C ASN A 11 -2.29 4.14 14.96
N ILE A 12 -2.62 3.58 13.80
CA ILE A 12 -1.96 2.39 13.26
C ILE A 12 -0.48 2.66 12.98
N LEU A 13 -0.18 3.79 12.33
CA LEU A 13 1.19 4.19 12.04
C LEU A 13 2.01 4.33 13.33
N LEU A 14 1.45 4.98 14.35
CA LEU A 14 2.10 5.09 15.66
C LEU A 14 2.32 3.72 16.32
N GLU A 15 1.34 2.80 16.22
CA GLU A 15 1.47 1.41 16.72
C GLU A 15 2.57 0.63 15.99
N GLU A 16 2.75 0.89 14.70
CA GLU A 16 3.75 0.27 13.84
C GLU A 16 5.15 0.89 13.98
N GLY A 17 5.27 1.95 14.79
CA GLY A 17 6.54 2.58 15.13
C GLY A 17 6.93 3.78 14.27
N TYR A 18 6.04 4.28 13.41
CA TYR A 18 6.23 5.56 12.77
C TYR A 18 6.15 6.66 13.81
N SER A 19 7.23 7.44 13.93
CA SER A 19 7.29 8.59 14.83
C SER A 19 7.74 9.87 14.14
N ASP A 20 8.20 9.77 12.90
CA ASP A 20 8.58 10.92 12.10
C ASP A 20 7.33 11.53 11.43
N GLU A 21 7.05 12.80 11.73
CA GLU A 21 5.89 13.50 11.18
C GLU A 21 5.96 13.61 9.64
N GLY A 22 7.17 13.74 9.08
CA GLY A 22 7.38 13.80 7.64
C GLY A 22 7.04 12.50 6.93
N GLU A 23 7.41 11.35 7.51
CA GLU A 23 7.02 10.03 7.02
C GLU A 23 5.51 9.82 7.08
N ILE A 24 4.87 10.18 8.19
CA ILE A 24 3.41 10.08 8.36
C ILE A 24 2.67 10.96 7.33
N ASP A 25 3.13 12.20 7.15
CA ASP A 25 2.56 13.12 6.15
C ASP A 25 2.74 12.59 4.72
N MET A 26 3.87 11.94 4.41
CA MET A 26 4.11 11.32 3.12
C MET A 26 3.12 10.17 2.87
N ILE A 27 2.85 9.32 3.86
CA ILE A 27 1.86 8.25 3.76
C ILE A 27 0.47 8.84 3.47
N PHE A 28 0.07 9.91 4.17
CA PHE A 28 -1.22 10.57 3.90
C PHE A 28 -1.28 11.22 2.52
N TYR A 29 -0.17 11.77 2.03
CA TYR A 29 -0.08 12.29 0.67
C TYR A 29 -0.25 11.15 -0.35
N ASP A 30 0.45 10.04 -0.18
CA ASP A 30 0.36 8.88 -1.06
C ASP A 30 -1.06 8.32 -1.08
N LEU A 31 -1.69 8.13 0.08
CA LEU A 31 -3.08 7.70 0.19
C LEU A 31 -4.06 8.62 -0.56
N SER A 32 -3.77 9.92 -0.65
CA SER A 32 -4.61 10.87 -1.40
C SER A 32 -4.57 10.69 -2.92
N ILE A 33 -3.59 9.94 -3.44
CA ILE A 33 -3.43 9.66 -4.87
C ILE A 33 -3.60 8.18 -5.22
N ILE A 34 -3.94 7.34 -4.24
CA ILE A 34 -4.17 5.90 -4.47
C ILE A 34 -5.45 5.68 -5.27
N ASP A 35 -5.35 4.80 -6.26
CA ASP A 35 -6.46 4.35 -7.10
C ASP A 35 -7.53 3.64 -6.25
N SER A 36 -8.81 3.93 -6.55
CA SER A 36 -9.93 3.38 -5.80
C SER A 36 -10.03 1.86 -5.85
N SER A 37 -9.42 1.21 -6.85
CA SER A 37 -9.37 -0.26 -6.94
C SER A 37 -8.61 -0.92 -5.78
N LEU A 38 -7.75 -0.17 -5.09
CA LEU A 38 -7.01 -0.64 -3.91
C LEU A 38 -7.78 -0.46 -2.59
N GLN A 39 -9.02 0.04 -2.62
CA GLN A 39 -9.84 0.24 -1.42
C GLN A 39 -9.98 -1.04 -0.60
N GLY A 40 -10.29 -2.17 -1.24
CA GLY A 40 -10.46 -3.45 -0.53
C GLY A 40 -9.18 -3.95 0.14
N VAL A 41 -8.02 -3.70 -0.47
CA VAL A 41 -6.71 -4.03 0.10
C VAL A 41 -6.45 -3.18 1.35
N LEU A 42 -6.73 -1.88 1.29
CA LEU A 42 -6.61 -0.98 2.43
C LEU A 42 -7.58 -1.35 3.57
N ASP A 43 -8.87 -1.55 3.25
CA ASP A 43 -9.89 -1.83 4.26
C ASP A 43 -9.60 -3.10 5.06
N ALA A 44 -9.10 -4.15 4.39
CA ALA A 44 -8.72 -5.39 5.05
C ALA A 44 -7.53 -5.20 6.00
N TYR A 45 -6.56 -4.38 5.61
CA TYR A 45 -5.42 -4.05 6.46
C TYR A 45 -5.83 -3.21 7.68
N LEU A 46 -6.67 -2.19 7.47
CA LEU A 46 -7.14 -1.31 8.54
C LEU A 46 -7.99 -2.07 9.56
N THR A 47 -8.82 -3.01 9.11
CA THR A 47 -9.73 -3.78 9.97
C THR A 47 -8.99 -4.83 10.79
N ASP A 48 -8.22 -5.69 10.13
CA ASP A 48 -7.70 -6.92 10.77
C ASP A 48 -6.19 -7.13 10.55
N ARG A 49 -5.47 -6.14 9.98
CA ARG A 49 -4.07 -6.27 9.53
C ARG A 49 -3.87 -7.43 8.55
N ILE A 50 -4.91 -7.75 7.78
CA ILE A 50 -4.87 -8.80 6.78
C ILE A 50 -4.22 -8.25 5.51
N ILE A 51 -3.26 -9.00 4.98
CA ILE A 51 -2.68 -8.75 3.67
C ILE A 51 -3.44 -9.56 2.63
N LEU A 52 -4.24 -8.89 1.80
CA LEU A 52 -5.05 -9.52 0.74
C LEU A 52 -4.32 -9.51 -0.61
N ASP A 53 -4.14 -10.69 -1.20
CA ASP A 53 -3.60 -10.88 -2.55
C ASP A 53 -4.66 -10.87 -3.66
N GLU A 54 -5.89 -10.46 -3.36
CA GLU A 54 -6.98 -10.46 -4.33
C GLU A 54 -6.74 -9.48 -5.49
N PHE A 55 -6.07 -8.36 -5.21
CA PHE A 55 -5.68 -7.40 -6.22
C PHE A 55 -4.28 -7.71 -6.76
N ASN A 56 -4.19 -7.88 -8.09
CA ASN A 56 -2.92 -8.12 -8.76
C ASN A 56 -2.80 -7.31 -10.04
N VAL A 57 -1.58 -6.90 -10.36
CA VAL A 57 -1.24 -6.24 -11.62
C VAL A 57 -0.15 -7.05 -12.30
N GLU A 58 -0.48 -7.70 -13.42
CA GLU A 58 0.46 -8.57 -14.15
C GLU A 58 1.08 -9.68 -13.27
N GLY A 59 0.32 -10.19 -12.29
CA GLY A 59 0.79 -11.18 -11.32
C GLY A 59 1.54 -10.61 -10.11
N LEU A 60 1.76 -9.29 -10.05
CA LEU A 60 2.30 -8.60 -8.88
C LEU A 60 1.20 -8.36 -7.85
N THR A 61 1.35 -8.92 -6.65
CA THR A 61 0.46 -8.69 -5.50
C THR A 61 1.17 -7.92 -4.40
N ILE A 62 0.43 -7.45 -3.39
CA ILE A 62 1.01 -6.74 -2.25
C ILE A 62 1.99 -7.62 -1.45
N ASN A 63 1.69 -8.91 -1.22
CA ASN A 63 2.64 -9.81 -0.54
C ASN A 63 3.92 -9.98 -1.35
N ILE A 64 3.83 -10.13 -2.67
CA ILE A 64 5.02 -10.25 -3.53
C ILE A 64 5.90 -9.01 -3.41
N ILE A 65 5.31 -7.81 -3.36
CA ILE A 65 6.04 -6.56 -3.20
C ILE A 65 6.71 -6.51 -1.81
N MET A 66 5.97 -6.78 -0.74
CA MET A 66 6.51 -6.80 0.63
C MET A 66 7.69 -7.77 0.76
N ASP A 67 7.56 -8.98 0.24
CA ASP A 67 8.60 -10.01 0.30
C ASP A 67 9.83 -9.65 -0.54
N LYS A 68 9.64 -9.16 -1.77
CA LYS A 68 10.75 -8.82 -2.68
C LYS A 68 11.52 -7.59 -2.21
N PHE A 69 10.81 -6.54 -1.79
CA PHE A 69 11.43 -5.26 -1.41
C PHE A 69 11.71 -5.15 0.08
N ARG A 70 11.29 -6.13 0.88
CA ARG A 70 11.42 -6.14 2.35
C ARG A 70 10.87 -4.85 2.97
N CYS A 71 9.70 -4.44 2.52
CA CYS A 71 9.03 -3.24 2.96
C CYS A 71 7.71 -3.56 3.68
N ASP A 72 7.22 -2.58 4.43
CA ASP A 72 5.92 -2.63 5.09
C ASP A 72 4.74 -2.51 4.08
N PHE A 73 3.54 -2.63 4.62
CA PHE A 73 2.30 -2.51 3.88
C PHE A 73 2.15 -1.17 3.16
N TRP A 74 2.49 -0.05 3.78
CA TRP A 74 2.26 1.30 3.24
C TRP A 74 3.11 1.54 2.00
N ASN A 75 4.39 1.20 2.10
CA ASN A 75 5.31 1.23 0.97
C ASN A 75 4.84 0.28 -0.13
N ALA A 76 4.45 -0.95 0.22
CA ALA A 76 3.98 -1.93 -0.76
C ALA A 76 2.71 -1.48 -1.50
N LEU A 77 1.78 -0.84 -0.78
CA LEU A 77 0.56 -0.28 -1.34
C LEU A 77 0.86 0.84 -2.35
N GLY A 78 1.84 1.71 -2.05
CA GLY A 78 2.31 2.75 -2.99
C GLY A 78 2.94 2.18 -4.26
N PHE A 79 3.76 1.13 -4.13
CA PHE A 79 4.32 0.40 -5.28
C PHE A 79 3.24 -0.24 -6.15
N LEU A 80 2.25 -0.88 -5.51
CA LEU A 80 1.14 -1.51 -6.21
C LEU A 80 0.31 -0.47 -6.95
N ASN A 81 0.02 0.68 -6.32
CA ASN A 81 -0.67 1.79 -6.95
C ASN A 81 0.07 2.32 -8.20
N THR A 82 1.38 2.50 -8.10
CA THR A 82 2.22 2.92 -9.24
C THR A 82 2.17 1.90 -10.38
N SER A 83 2.10 0.62 -10.04
CA SER A 83 2.05 -0.49 -10.99
C SER A 83 0.75 -0.51 -11.81
N ILE A 84 -0.39 -0.04 -11.25
CA ILE A 84 -1.67 0.07 -11.96
C ILE A 84 -1.55 0.93 -13.22
N SER A 85 -0.88 2.08 -13.11
CA SER A 85 -0.71 3.00 -14.25
C SER A 85 0.49 2.65 -15.13
N ASN A 86 1.35 1.72 -14.69
CA ASN A 86 2.56 1.34 -15.38
C ASN A 86 2.74 -0.19 -15.38
N HIS A 87 1.94 -0.88 -16.21
CA HIS A 87 1.97 -2.34 -16.36
C HIS A 87 3.36 -2.88 -16.74
N LYS A 88 4.17 -2.10 -17.46
CA LYS A 88 5.54 -2.49 -17.79
C LYS A 88 6.40 -2.56 -16.53
N LEU A 89 6.34 -1.54 -15.67
CA LEU A 89 6.99 -1.56 -14.38
C LEU A 89 6.51 -2.74 -13.54
N ALA A 90 5.20 -2.99 -13.47
CA ALA A 90 4.63 -4.13 -12.75
C ALA A 90 5.27 -5.46 -13.17
N LYS A 91 5.35 -5.68 -14.49
CA LYS A 91 5.95 -6.88 -15.09
C LYS A 91 7.46 -6.97 -14.81
N ASP A 92 8.17 -5.86 -14.89
CA ASP A 92 9.61 -5.82 -14.60
C ASP A 92 9.87 -6.14 -13.11
N LEU A 93 9.07 -5.59 -12.19
CA LEU A 93 9.17 -5.87 -10.74
C LEU A 93 8.81 -7.33 -10.40
N TYR A 94 7.84 -7.93 -11.09
CA TYR A 94 7.50 -9.33 -10.90
C TYR A 94 8.64 -10.28 -11.31
N ASN A 95 9.31 -9.98 -12.44
CA ASN A 95 10.35 -10.83 -13.02
C ASN A 95 11.75 -10.67 -12.41
N LEU A 96 11.98 -9.60 -11.63
CA LEU A 96 13.22 -9.38 -10.85
C LEU A 96 13.38 -10.41 -9.73
#